data_AF-A0A495ZAV7-F1
#
_entry.id   AF-A0A495ZAV7-F1
#
_cell.length_a   1.000
_cell.length_b   1.000
_cell.length_c   1.000
_cell.angle_alpha   90.00
_cell.angle_beta   90.00
_cell.angle_gamma   90.00
#
_symmetry.space_group_name_H-M   'P 1'
#
loop_
_entity.id
_entity.type
_entity.pdbx_description
1 polymer ?
#
loop_
_entity_poly.entity_id
_entity_poly.type
_entity_poly.pdbx_seq_one_letter_code
_entity_poly.pdbx_strand_id
1 'polypeptide(L)'
;MFPTVPVAQFLNINRNKIGKLDTVTTAVNTKELQAKGYIIVRECVPPQQLESLRTHCEQMLERHKRWWADNRKPGEPPGGEWESGPQPRVLFDRVVDPEAAESVEFVFHENTYGISKQLMQAEEVAPLQFGMFCNPRVDHGPWDWHRDIRSWREGPLEGLFTDSLANPPAYTQWNIPLYDDDVLWAVPGSHRRFNTEAENRQLSKSEHEPLDSGIPIELKAGDGVVYLNAILHWGSNYSTKLRRTLQYTYRAFGNGIYPHAHSFVWQPELIDRLPAHLGIKFEHFLDLERGELALIERIFRAIIGLDEGGFRQGLAELHPGVEGRMTCLVLLSKRAKNIRHHPREPMSDRFTESERELLWQRFLSLDSALQTDSPQLVPGFQNKEPTPYIFNEMPAFDIDDFVASWNHSR
;
A
#
# COMPACT_ATOMS: atom_id res chain seq x y z
N MET A 1 -28.18 2.34 37.16
CA MET A 1 -28.58 0.92 37.14
C MET A 1 -29.19 0.64 35.79
N PHE A 2 -28.39 0.11 34.86
CA PHE A 2 -28.85 -0.36 33.55
C PHE A 2 -28.77 -1.89 33.57
N PRO A 3 -29.79 -2.62 33.07
CA PRO A 3 -29.75 -4.07 33.08
C PRO A 3 -28.80 -4.58 31.99
N THR A 4 -27.94 -5.49 32.38
CA THR A 4 -27.10 -6.32 31.52
C THR A 4 -27.97 -7.33 30.77
N VAL A 5 -27.81 -7.43 29.44
CA VAL A 5 -28.37 -8.51 28.63
C VAL A 5 -27.22 -9.40 28.13
N PRO A 6 -27.30 -10.74 28.24
CA PRO A 6 -26.18 -11.63 27.92
C PRO A 6 -25.96 -11.79 26.41
N VAL A 7 -24.68 -11.77 26.01
CA VAL A 7 -24.19 -12.14 24.68
C VAL A 7 -24.31 -13.66 24.52
N ALA A 8 -25.47 -14.15 24.08
CA ALA A 8 -25.63 -15.50 23.56
C ALA A 8 -27.00 -15.66 22.88
N GLN A 9 -27.12 -15.27 21.60
CA GLN A 9 -28.08 -15.84 20.62
C GLN A 9 -28.03 -15.07 19.29
N PHE A 10 -26.95 -15.22 18.51
CA PHE A 10 -26.98 -14.94 17.06
C PHE A 10 -26.02 -15.89 16.34
N LEU A 11 -26.29 -17.19 16.41
CA LEU A 11 -25.70 -18.18 15.51
C LEU A 11 -26.79 -19.17 15.10
N ASN A 12 -27.67 -18.75 14.22
CA ASN A 12 -28.43 -19.67 13.38
C ASN A 12 -28.89 -18.97 12.10
N ILE A 13 -27.92 -18.57 11.28
CA ILE A 13 -28.19 -18.21 9.88
C ILE A 13 -28.02 -19.49 9.06
N ASN A 14 -29.10 -19.85 8.37
CA ASN A 14 -29.24 -20.99 7.47
C ASN A 14 -28.01 -21.17 6.55
N ARG A 15 -27.21 -22.21 6.81
CA ARG A 15 -26.07 -22.64 5.99
C ARG A 15 -26.45 -23.29 4.64
N ASN A 16 -27.73 -23.27 4.25
CA ASN A 16 -28.23 -24.09 3.12
C ASN A 16 -28.56 -23.32 1.82
N LYS A 17 -28.04 -22.09 1.62
CA LYS A 17 -28.17 -21.38 0.33
C LYS A 17 -26.92 -20.57 -0.08
N ILE A 18 -25.73 -21.04 0.28
CA ILE A 18 -24.50 -20.64 -0.39
C ILE A 18 -24.06 -21.87 -1.16
N GLY A 19 -24.10 -21.81 -2.49
CA GLY A 19 -23.57 -22.88 -3.32
C GLY A 19 -22.16 -23.20 -2.87
N LYS A 20 -21.85 -24.49 -2.68
CA LYS A 20 -20.48 -24.96 -2.56
C LYS A 20 -19.75 -24.57 -3.84
N LEU A 21 -19.09 -23.41 -3.82
CA LEU A 21 -17.90 -23.19 -4.63
C LEU A 21 -16.87 -24.15 -4.04
N ASP A 22 -16.47 -25.15 -4.81
CA ASP A 22 -15.36 -26.03 -4.45
C ASP A 22 -14.12 -25.14 -4.28
N THR A 23 -13.83 -24.76 -3.03
CA THR A 23 -12.68 -23.94 -2.67
C THR A 23 -11.43 -24.81 -2.75
N VAL A 24 -10.87 -24.92 -3.95
CA VAL A 24 -9.46 -25.25 -4.08
C VAL A 24 -8.69 -24.02 -3.61
N THR A 25 -8.30 -23.98 -2.34
CA THR A 25 -7.35 -22.96 -1.87
C THR A 25 -6.04 -23.20 -2.59
N THR A 26 -5.74 -22.39 -3.61
CA THR A 26 -4.47 -22.44 -4.32
C THR A 26 -3.36 -22.13 -3.32
N ALA A 27 -2.60 -23.16 -2.91
CA ALA A 27 -1.45 -22.97 -2.06
C ALA A 27 -0.43 -22.09 -2.79
N VAL A 28 -0.08 -20.95 -2.19
CA VAL A 28 0.86 -20.01 -2.81
C VAL A 28 2.31 -20.29 -2.42
N ASN A 29 3.20 -20.13 -3.38
CA ASN A 29 4.63 -20.39 -3.21
C ASN A 29 5.34 -19.17 -2.61
N THR A 30 5.34 -19.04 -1.29
CA THR A 30 6.00 -17.94 -0.57
C THR A 30 7.50 -17.82 -0.89
N LYS A 31 8.16 -18.94 -1.21
CA LYS A 31 9.57 -18.93 -1.64
C LYS A 31 9.77 -18.25 -3.00
N GLU A 32 8.79 -18.36 -3.89
CA GLU A 32 8.83 -17.64 -5.17
C GLU A 32 8.71 -16.13 -4.96
N LEU A 33 7.81 -15.68 -4.08
CA LEU A 33 7.71 -14.27 -3.71
C LEU A 33 9.03 -13.77 -3.11
N GLN A 34 9.65 -14.50 -2.19
CA GLN A 34 10.95 -14.14 -1.60
C GLN A 34 12.08 -14.11 -2.63
N ALA A 35 12.07 -15.01 -3.62
CA ALA A 35 13.12 -15.07 -4.63
C ALA A 35 12.99 -13.95 -5.67
N LYS A 36 11.77 -13.76 -6.21
CA LYS A 36 11.49 -12.90 -7.37
C LYS A 36 10.90 -11.54 -7.01
N GLY A 37 10.19 -11.43 -5.88
CA GLY A 37 9.43 -10.24 -5.48
C GLY A 37 8.03 -10.18 -6.04
N TYR A 38 7.61 -11.21 -6.79
CA TYR A 38 6.26 -11.35 -7.33
C TYR A 38 5.86 -12.81 -7.53
N ILE A 39 4.57 -13.08 -7.61
CA ILE A 39 3.96 -14.36 -8.00
C ILE A 39 2.88 -14.09 -9.05
N ILE A 40 2.81 -14.95 -10.07
CA ILE A 40 1.68 -14.97 -11.02
C ILE A 40 0.67 -16.03 -10.56
N VAL A 41 -0.57 -15.61 -10.37
CA VAL A 41 -1.72 -16.45 -10.07
C VAL A 41 -2.52 -16.60 -11.36
N ARG A 42 -2.45 -17.79 -11.97
CA ARG A 42 -3.22 -18.08 -13.18
C ARG A 42 -4.70 -18.24 -12.84
N GLU A 43 -5.57 -17.73 -13.72
CA GLU A 43 -7.03 -17.75 -13.50
C GLU A 43 -7.42 -17.18 -12.11
N CYS A 44 -6.73 -16.13 -11.69
CA CYS A 44 -7.03 -15.38 -10.47
C CYS A 44 -8.51 -14.95 -10.43
N VAL A 45 -9.00 -14.40 -11.54
CA VAL A 45 -10.43 -14.34 -11.85
C VAL A 45 -10.82 -15.68 -12.48
N PRO A 46 -11.69 -16.47 -11.84
CA PRO A 46 -12.17 -17.71 -12.45
C PRO A 46 -12.81 -17.43 -13.81
N PRO A 47 -12.57 -18.26 -14.85
CA PRO A 47 -13.05 -17.98 -16.21
C PRO A 47 -14.56 -17.73 -16.30
N GLN A 48 -15.35 -18.38 -15.44
CA GLN A 48 -16.81 -18.24 -15.39
C GLN A 48 -17.28 -16.89 -14.80
N GLN A 49 -16.41 -16.20 -14.06
CA GLN A 49 -16.69 -14.88 -13.46
C GLN A 49 -16.18 -13.71 -14.32
N LEU A 50 -15.28 -13.95 -15.28
CA LEU A 50 -14.58 -12.91 -16.03
C LEU A 50 -15.52 -11.95 -16.76
N GLU A 51 -16.53 -12.45 -17.47
CA GLU A 51 -17.49 -11.59 -18.21
C GLU A 51 -18.37 -10.76 -17.28
N SER A 52 -18.80 -11.33 -16.14
CA SER A 52 -19.57 -10.61 -15.13
C SER A 52 -18.73 -9.48 -14.52
N LEU A 53 -17.47 -9.78 -14.18
CA LEU A 53 -16.56 -8.79 -13.61
C LEU A 53 -16.23 -7.66 -14.60
N ARG A 54 -16.04 -7.98 -15.90
CA ARG A 54 -15.92 -6.96 -16.98
C ARG A 54 -17.12 -6.03 -16.99
N THR A 55 -18.33 -6.59 -16.93
CA THR A 55 -19.58 -5.81 -16.94
C THR A 55 -19.66 -4.85 -15.76
N HIS A 56 -19.40 -5.34 -14.54
CA HIS A 56 -19.40 -4.49 -13.34
C HIS A 56 -18.29 -3.43 -13.35
N CYS A 57 -17.13 -3.74 -13.93
CA CYS A 57 -16.04 -2.77 -14.05
C CYS A 57 -16.35 -1.65 -15.07
N GLU A 58 -17.01 -1.95 -16.18
CA GLU A 58 -17.47 -0.91 -17.11
C GLU A 58 -18.57 -0.04 -16.48
N GLN A 59 -19.44 -0.62 -15.67
CA GLN A 59 -20.42 0.13 -14.88
C GLN A 59 -19.76 1.10 -13.89
N MET A 60 -18.67 0.68 -13.21
CA MET A 60 -17.86 1.57 -12.37
C MET A 60 -17.18 2.66 -13.17
N LEU A 61 -16.63 2.32 -14.34
CA LEU A 61 -15.99 3.28 -15.23
C LEU A 61 -16.97 4.38 -15.68
N GLU A 62 -18.18 4.02 -16.14
CA GLU A 62 -19.18 5.00 -16.57
C GLU A 62 -19.59 5.97 -15.45
N ARG A 63 -19.67 5.47 -14.21
CA ARG A 63 -19.91 6.32 -13.03
C ARG A 63 -18.73 7.25 -12.76
N HIS A 64 -17.51 6.73 -12.83
CA HIS A 64 -16.30 7.52 -12.59
C HIS A 64 -16.01 8.56 -13.67
N LYS A 65 -16.46 8.33 -14.92
CA LYS A 65 -16.46 9.36 -15.98
C LYS A 65 -17.28 10.58 -15.58
N ARG A 66 -18.46 10.38 -14.99
CA ARG A 66 -19.29 11.49 -14.48
C ARG A 66 -18.58 12.19 -13.32
N TRP A 67 -18.04 11.42 -12.38
CA TRP A 67 -17.28 11.98 -11.26
C TRP A 67 -16.08 12.83 -11.74
N TRP A 68 -15.32 12.37 -12.74
CA TRP A 68 -14.21 13.14 -13.32
C TRP A 68 -14.69 14.41 -14.01
N ALA A 69 -15.79 14.37 -14.76
CA ALA A 69 -16.36 15.55 -15.39
C ALA A 69 -16.82 16.60 -14.35
N ASP A 70 -17.43 16.14 -13.24
CA ASP A 70 -17.92 17.01 -12.17
C ASP A 70 -16.80 17.59 -11.30
N ASN A 71 -15.68 16.86 -11.17
CA ASN A 71 -14.54 17.22 -10.30
C ASN A 71 -13.30 17.68 -11.08
N ARG A 72 -13.48 18.05 -12.35
CA ARG A 72 -12.39 18.51 -13.23
C ARG A 72 -11.74 19.79 -12.70
N LYS A 73 -10.42 19.88 -12.85
CA LYS A 73 -9.65 21.08 -12.50
C LYS A 73 -9.81 22.16 -13.58
N PRO A 74 -9.55 23.45 -13.25
CA PRO A 74 -9.50 24.50 -14.25
C PRO A 74 -8.51 24.16 -15.38
N GLY A 75 -8.98 24.23 -16.63
CA GLY A 75 -8.18 23.92 -17.81
C GLY A 75 -8.24 22.45 -18.28
N GLU A 76 -8.84 21.55 -17.50
CA GLU A 76 -9.07 20.17 -17.94
C GLU A 76 -10.24 20.08 -18.94
N PRO A 77 -10.19 19.11 -19.87
CA PRO A 77 -11.24 18.91 -20.87
C PRO A 77 -12.58 18.50 -20.21
N PRO A 78 -13.71 18.55 -20.94
CA PRO A 78 -15.03 18.26 -20.35
C PRO A 78 -15.15 16.90 -19.67
N GLY A 79 -14.46 15.86 -20.18
CA GLY A 79 -14.41 14.53 -19.55
C GLY A 79 -13.37 14.37 -18.44
N GLY A 80 -12.61 15.42 -18.11
CA GLY A 80 -11.54 15.40 -17.11
C GLY A 80 -10.46 14.35 -17.41
N GLU A 81 -10.02 13.65 -16.36
CA GLU A 81 -9.00 12.59 -16.43
C GLU A 81 -9.31 11.50 -17.46
N TRP A 82 -10.59 11.22 -17.76
CA TRP A 82 -10.92 10.23 -18.80
C TRP A 82 -10.39 10.63 -20.18
N GLU A 83 -10.35 11.92 -20.49
CA GLU A 83 -9.94 12.41 -21.80
C GLU A 83 -8.45 12.74 -21.88
N SER A 84 -7.83 13.15 -20.78
CA SER A 84 -6.44 13.62 -20.75
C SER A 84 -5.45 12.71 -20.01
N GLY A 85 -5.94 11.79 -19.18
CA GLY A 85 -5.10 10.98 -18.29
C GLY A 85 -4.28 9.93 -19.06
N PRO A 86 -2.98 9.78 -18.77
CA PRO A 86 -2.13 8.77 -19.41
C PRO A 86 -2.51 7.34 -19.02
N GLN A 87 -3.14 7.17 -17.86
CA GLN A 87 -3.68 5.91 -17.39
C GLN A 87 -4.87 6.23 -16.46
N PRO A 88 -6.08 6.46 -16.99
CA PRO A 88 -7.22 6.83 -16.17
C PRO A 88 -7.50 5.77 -15.09
N ARG A 89 -7.60 6.20 -13.83
CA ARG A 89 -7.73 5.30 -12.67
C ARG A 89 -9.11 5.39 -12.04
N VAL A 90 -9.92 4.37 -12.24
CA VAL A 90 -11.22 4.23 -11.58
C VAL A 90 -10.98 3.82 -10.14
N LEU A 91 -11.38 4.66 -9.19
CA LEU A 91 -11.30 4.36 -7.76
C LEU A 91 -12.68 3.88 -7.29
N PHE A 92 -12.78 2.61 -6.92
CA PHE A 92 -14.08 1.98 -6.65
C PHE A 92 -14.74 2.59 -5.41
N ASP A 93 -13.95 2.97 -4.41
CA ASP A 93 -14.43 3.64 -3.20
C ASP A 93 -15.17 4.95 -3.50
N ARG A 94 -14.86 5.64 -4.61
CA ARG A 94 -15.50 6.92 -4.94
C ARG A 94 -16.87 6.78 -5.59
N VAL A 95 -17.13 5.66 -6.26
CA VAL A 95 -18.28 5.53 -7.17
C VAL A 95 -19.13 4.29 -6.95
N VAL A 96 -18.74 3.40 -6.03
CA VAL A 96 -19.56 2.22 -5.71
C VAL A 96 -20.92 2.61 -5.16
N ASP A 97 -21.90 1.80 -5.54
CA ASP A 97 -23.27 1.75 -5.05
C ASP A 97 -23.70 0.27 -4.90
N PRO A 98 -24.90 -0.01 -4.36
CA PRO A 98 -25.37 -1.38 -4.21
C PRO A 98 -25.49 -2.19 -5.51
N GLU A 99 -25.67 -1.54 -6.67
CA GLU A 99 -25.79 -2.24 -7.97
C GLU A 99 -24.45 -2.71 -8.51
N ALA A 100 -23.36 -2.00 -8.19
CA ALA A 100 -22.00 -2.32 -8.64
C ALA A 100 -21.13 -2.96 -7.53
N ALA A 101 -21.73 -3.32 -6.40
CA ALA A 101 -21.04 -3.86 -5.23
C ALA A 101 -20.23 -5.14 -5.52
N GLU A 102 -20.60 -5.95 -6.51
CA GLU A 102 -19.88 -7.17 -6.91
C GLU A 102 -18.41 -6.90 -7.28
N SER A 103 -18.11 -5.72 -7.83
CA SER A 103 -16.72 -5.31 -8.11
C SER A 103 -15.88 -5.10 -6.83
N VAL A 104 -16.53 -4.75 -5.71
CA VAL A 104 -15.92 -4.66 -4.38
C VAL A 104 -15.94 -6.03 -3.69
N GLU A 105 -16.94 -6.88 -3.93
CA GLU A 105 -16.95 -8.26 -3.43
C GLU A 105 -15.72 -9.04 -3.92
N PHE A 106 -15.31 -8.85 -5.18
CA PHE A 106 -14.12 -9.51 -5.72
C PHE A 106 -12.81 -9.09 -5.04
N VAL A 107 -12.76 -7.91 -4.40
CA VAL A 107 -11.62 -7.50 -3.54
C VAL A 107 -11.45 -8.46 -2.36
N PHE A 108 -12.50 -9.16 -1.93
CA PHE A 108 -12.48 -10.14 -0.85
C PHE A 108 -12.47 -11.58 -1.33
N HIS A 109 -12.27 -11.83 -2.63
CA HIS A 109 -12.23 -13.18 -3.19
C HIS A 109 -11.02 -13.98 -2.66
N GLU A 110 -11.16 -15.31 -2.52
CA GLU A 110 -10.09 -16.17 -2.00
C GLU A 110 -8.80 -16.11 -2.85
N ASN A 111 -8.93 -15.90 -4.16
CA ASN A 111 -7.80 -15.76 -5.08
C ASN A 111 -7.07 -14.40 -5.00
N THR A 112 -7.60 -13.44 -4.24
CA THR A 112 -6.98 -12.12 -4.04
C THR A 112 -6.71 -11.90 -2.56
N TYR A 113 -7.76 -11.70 -1.78
CA TYR A 113 -7.73 -11.51 -0.33
C TYR A 113 -7.20 -12.74 0.40
N GLY A 114 -7.72 -13.93 0.08
CA GLY A 114 -7.29 -15.19 0.70
C GLY A 114 -5.81 -15.51 0.45
N ILE A 115 -5.35 -15.31 -0.79
CA ILE A 115 -3.92 -15.40 -1.13
C ILE A 115 -3.10 -14.34 -0.37
N SER A 116 -3.59 -13.10 -0.29
CA SER A 116 -2.89 -12.03 0.43
C SER A 116 -2.74 -12.34 1.92
N LYS A 117 -3.75 -12.94 2.56
CA LYS A 117 -3.66 -13.45 3.94
C LYS A 117 -2.58 -14.53 4.09
N GLN A 118 -2.52 -15.48 3.15
CA GLN A 118 -1.49 -16.52 3.16
C GLN A 118 -0.08 -15.95 2.99
N LEU A 119 0.12 -15.02 2.04
CA LEU A 119 1.43 -14.41 1.77
C LEU A 119 1.92 -13.55 2.93
N MET A 120 1.02 -12.75 3.50
CA MET A 120 1.35 -11.85 4.61
C MET A 120 1.39 -12.54 5.97
N GLN A 121 0.96 -13.81 6.05
CA GLN A 121 0.86 -14.61 7.29
C GLN A 121 0.15 -13.84 8.40
N ALA A 122 -0.91 -13.12 8.03
CA ALA A 122 -1.63 -12.21 8.90
C ALA A 122 -3.02 -12.76 9.22
N GLU A 123 -3.41 -12.69 10.49
CA GLU A 123 -4.78 -13.01 10.91
C GLU A 123 -5.77 -12.04 10.28
N GLU A 124 -5.39 -10.76 10.23
CA GLU A 124 -6.20 -9.69 9.67
C GLU A 124 -5.47 -8.98 8.52
N VAL A 125 -6.20 -8.81 7.43
CA VAL A 125 -5.76 -8.11 6.23
C VAL A 125 -6.87 -7.16 5.82
N ALA A 126 -6.50 -5.94 5.43
CA ALA A 126 -7.44 -4.93 4.94
C ALA A 126 -7.03 -4.43 3.56
N PRO A 127 -7.99 -4.21 2.64
CA PRO A 127 -7.72 -3.52 1.40
C PRO A 127 -7.38 -2.05 1.68
N LEU A 128 -6.23 -1.59 1.20
CA LEU A 128 -5.77 -0.22 1.37
C LEU A 128 -6.22 0.67 0.20
N GLN A 129 -6.15 0.14 -1.02
CA GLN A 129 -6.64 0.75 -2.24
C GLN A 129 -7.22 -0.35 -3.14
N PHE A 130 -8.32 -0.04 -3.83
CA PHE A 130 -8.90 -0.94 -4.80
C PHE A 130 -9.59 -0.17 -5.91
N GLY A 131 -9.31 -0.56 -7.14
CA GLY A 131 -9.77 0.15 -8.32
C GLY A 131 -9.34 -0.53 -9.60
N MET A 132 -9.31 0.24 -10.68
CA MET A 132 -8.97 -0.26 -12.00
C MET A 132 -8.23 0.78 -12.84
N PHE A 133 -7.15 0.36 -13.49
CA PHE A 133 -6.49 1.11 -14.54
C PHE A 133 -7.18 0.89 -15.88
N CYS A 134 -7.43 1.97 -16.60
CA CYS A 134 -7.94 1.96 -17.96
C CYS A 134 -6.85 2.32 -18.96
N ASN A 135 -7.01 1.86 -20.20
CA ASN A 135 -6.28 2.44 -21.32
C ASN A 135 -6.65 3.92 -21.50
N PRO A 136 -5.68 4.77 -21.92
CA PRO A 136 -5.96 6.14 -22.30
C PRO A 136 -6.70 6.25 -23.65
N ARG A 137 -7.09 7.49 -23.96
CA ARG A 137 -7.79 7.87 -25.20
C ARG A 137 -6.88 8.24 -26.37
N VAL A 138 -5.63 8.58 -26.06
CA VAL A 138 -4.54 8.78 -27.01
C VAL A 138 -3.34 8.01 -26.50
N ASP A 139 -2.38 7.70 -27.37
CA ASP A 139 -1.18 7.02 -26.91
C ASP A 139 -0.36 7.97 -26.03
N HIS A 140 0.03 7.48 -24.86
CA HIS A 140 0.96 8.15 -23.96
C HIS A 140 2.26 7.34 -23.88
N GLY A 141 3.34 8.05 -23.58
CA GLY A 141 4.63 7.42 -23.32
C GLY A 141 4.56 6.44 -22.14
N PRO A 142 5.57 5.58 -22.00
CA PRO A 142 5.74 4.76 -20.80
C PRO A 142 5.76 5.63 -19.53
N TRP A 143 5.54 4.99 -18.38
CA TRP A 143 5.96 5.58 -17.10
C TRP A 143 7.49 5.47 -16.98
N ASP A 144 8.09 6.14 -16.02
CA ASP A 144 9.44 5.87 -15.52
C ASP A 144 9.55 4.49 -14.83
N TRP A 145 10.69 3.80 -14.97
CA TRP A 145 11.07 2.71 -14.07
C TRP A 145 11.14 3.20 -12.63
N HIS A 146 10.48 2.51 -11.70
CA HIS A 146 10.47 2.91 -10.30
C HIS A 146 10.21 1.75 -9.35
N ARG A 147 10.57 1.99 -8.08
CA ARG A 147 10.03 1.31 -6.91
C ARG A 147 8.91 2.19 -6.35
N ASP A 148 7.87 1.58 -5.79
CA ASP A 148 6.80 2.30 -5.09
C ASP A 148 7.28 2.76 -3.70
N ILE A 149 8.40 3.47 -3.68
CA ILE A 149 9.17 3.92 -2.51
C ILE A 149 9.69 5.33 -2.79
N ARG A 150 9.59 6.19 -1.77
CA ARG A 150 10.21 7.52 -1.72
C ARG A 150 11.09 7.61 -0.47
N SER A 151 12.34 8.01 -0.64
CA SER A 151 13.29 8.09 0.49
C SER A 151 12.81 9.00 1.63
N TRP A 152 12.11 10.09 1.30
CA TRP A 152 11.59 11.03 2.29
C TRP A 152 10.35 10.52 3.05
N ARG A 153 9.69 9.46 2.57
CA ARG A 153 8.44 8.92 3.14
C ARG A 153 8.62 7.54 3.75
N GLU A 154 9.20 6.60 3.02
CA GLU A 154 9.40 5.22 3.48
C GLU A 154 10.80 4.99 4.10
N GLY A 155 11.76 5.88 3.85
CA GLY A 155 13.13 5.77 4.36
C GLY A 155 14.09 4.98 3.45
N PRO A 156 15.31 4.69 3.93
CA PRO A 156 16.31 3.95 3.16
C PRO A 156 15.91 2.49 2.87
N LEU A 157 16.25 2.00 1.67
CA LEU A 157 15.91 0.64 1.22
C LEU A 157 16.48 -0.48 2.10
N GLU A 158 17.67 -0.31 2.68
CA GLU A 158 18.32 -1.33 3.52
C GLU A 158 17.44 -1.74 4.70
N GLY A 159 16.77 -0.77 5.33
CA GLY A 159 15.81 -1.05 6.40
C GLY A 159 14.64 -1.89 5.90
N LEU A 160 14.05 -1.50 4.77
CA LEU A 160 12.93 -2.24 4.14
C LEU A 160 13.34 -3.66 3.72
N PHE A 161 14.57 -3.85 3.24
CA PHE A 161 15.10 -5.17 2.88
C PHE A 161 15.32 -6.03 4.12
N THR A 162 15.94 -5.48 5.15
CA THR A 162 16.19 -6.19 6.42
C THR A 162 14.89 -6.69 7.02
N ASP A 163 13.89 -5.80 7.09
CA ASP A 163 12.57 -6.11 7.63
C ASP A 163 11.83 -7.16 6.77
N SER A 164 11.76 -6.97 5.45
CA SER A 164 11.06 -7.90 4.54
C SER A 164 11.73 -9.27 4.38
N LEU A 165 13.03 -9.39 4.67
CA LEU A 165 13.73 -10.67 4.69
C LEU A 165 13.53 -11.42 6.00
N ALA A 166 13.29 -10.72 7.11
CA ALA A 166 13.11 -11.30 8.43
C ALA A 166 11.64 -11.59 8.78
N ASN A 167 10.72 -10.78 8.24
CA ASN A 167 9.29 -10.83 8.57
C ASN A 167 8.44 -11.10 7.31
N PRO A 168 7.23 -11.66 7.46
CA PRO A 168 6.26 -11.72 6.37
C PRO A 168 5.97 -10.32 5.81
N PRO A 169 5.63 -10.19 4.52
CA PRO A 169 5.33 -8.88 3.94
C PRO A 169 4.12 -8.24 4.64
N ALA A 170 4.22 -6.96 4.97
CA ALA A 170 3.12 -6.18 5.54
C ALA A 170 2.15 -5.62 4.48
N TYR A 171 2.55 -5.69 3.22
CA TYR A 171 1.85 -5.07 2.09
C TYR A 171 2.02 -5.91 0.83
N THR A 172 0.94 -6.02 0.06
CA THR A 172 0.95 -6.66 -1.26
C THR A 172 0.20 -5.80 -2.26
N GLN A 173 0.73 -5.75 -3.49
CA GLN A 173 0.13 -5.03 -4.61
C GLN A 173 -0.23 -6.00 -5.72
N TRP A 174 -1.42 -5.82 -6.29
CA TRP A 174 -1.99 -6.68 -7.31
C TRP A 174 -2.28 -5.91 -8.59
N ASN A 175 -1.94 -6.53 -9.72
CA ASN A 175 -2.47 -6.20 -11.03
C ASN A 175 -3.19 -7.43 -11.60
N ILE A 176 -4.48 -7.29 -11.91
CA ILE A 176 -5.33 -8.39 -12.41
C ILE A 176 -6.00 -7.92 -13.69
N PRO A 177 -5.41 -8.19 -14.87
CA PRO A 177 -5.95 -7.70 -16.11
C PRO A 177 -7.18 -8.50 -16.56
N LEU A 178 -8.26 -7.79 -16.91
CA LEU A 178 -9.49 -8.37 -17.44
C LEU A 178 -9.38 -8.68 -18.93
N TYR A 179 -8.28 -8.31 -19.59
CA TYR A 179 -7.94 -8.61 -20.98
C TYR A 179 -6.45 -8.98 -21.02
N ASP A 180 -5.94 -9.59 -22.09
CA ASP A 180 -4.50 -9.91 -22.18
C ASP A 180 -3.64 -8.65 -22.03
N ASP A 181 -2.65 -8.68 -21.13
CA ASP A 181 -1.83 -7.53 -20.73
C ASP A 181 -0.35 -7.90 -20.62
N ASP A 182 0.50 -7.04 -21.18
CA ASP A 182 1.96 -7.17 -21.27
C ASP A 182 2.68 -5.85 -20.90
N VAL A 183 1.93 -4.90 -20.31
CA VAL A 183 2.41 -3.54 -19.99
C VAL A 183 3.32 -3.53 -18.77
N LEU A 184 3.09 -4.39 -17.78
CA LEU A 184 3.92 -4.40 -16.57
C LEU A 184 5.24 -5.13 -16.84
N TRP A 185 6.34 -4.48 -16.52
CA TRP A 185 7.68 -5.05 -16.49
C TRP A 185 8.22 -5.03 -15.06
N ALA A 186 9.07 -5.98 -14.72
CA ALA A 186 9.74 -6.01 -13.42
C ALA A 186 11.16 -6.53 -13.53
N VAL A 187 12.01 -6.15 -12.58
CA VAL A 187 13.34 -6.75 -12.38
C VAL A 187 13.23 -7.79 -11.26
N PRO A 188 13.25 -9.10 -11.55
CA PRO A 188 13.13 -10.13 -10.53
C PRO A 188 14.23 -10.04 -9.47
N GLY A 189 13.86 -10.18 -8.21
CA GLY A 189 14.77 -10.12 -7.06
C GLY A 189 15.25 -8.71 -6.69
N SER A 190 14.85 -7.66 -7.41
CA SER A 190 15.23 -6.28 -7.09
C SER A 190 14.70 -5.80 -5.73
N HIS A 191 13.58 -6.35 -5.25
CA HIS A 191 12.97 -6.01 -3.96
C HIS A 191 13.84 -6.28 -2.71
N ARG A 192 14.99 -6.95 -2.85
CA ARG A 192 15.91 -7.33 -1.76
C ARG A 192 17.37 -6.93 -2.02
N ARG A 193 17.59 -6.02 -2.97
CA ARG A 193 18.91 -5.47 -3.30
C ARG A 193 18.79 -4.06 -3.86
N PHE A 194 19.85 -3.28 -3.72
CA PHE A 194 19.95 -2.02 -4.45
C PHE A 194 20.03 -2.27 -5.97
N ASN A 195 19.86 -1.19 -6.73
CA ASN A 195 20.12 -1.23 -8.16
C ASN A 195 21.60 -1.55 -8.40
N THR A 196 21.87 -2.40 -9.38
CA THR A 196 23.24 -2.66 -9.84
C THR A 196 23.80 -1.44 -10.55
N GLU A 197 25.13 -1.36 -10.70
CA GLU A 197 25.73 -0.28 -11.49
C GLU A 197 25.24 -0.26 -12.94
N ALA A 198 24.98 -1.44 -13.53
CA ALA A 198 24.46 -1.54 -14.89
C ALA A 198 23.03 -0.98 -15.00
N GLU A 199 22.17 -1.28 -14.02
CA GLU A 199 20.81 -0.72 -13.93
C GLU A 199 20.87 0.80 -13.73
N ASN A 200 21.73 1.29 -12.81
CA ASN A 200 21.89 2.73 -12.61
C ASN A 200 22.36 3.45 -13.89
N ARG A 201 23.34 2.88 -14.62
CA ARG A 201 23.78 3.45 -15.91
C ARG A 201 22.66 3.51 -16.95
N GLN A 202 21.85 2.45 -17.04
CA GLN A 202 20.72 2.40 -17.97
C GLN A 202 19.64 3.42 -17.58
N LEU A 203 19.21 3.43 -16.31
CA LEU A 203 18.20 4.34 -15.80
C LEU A 203 18.62 5.81 -15.90
N SER A 204 19.89 6.14 -15.63
CA SER A 204 20.41 7.50 -15.80
C SER A 204 20.46 7.94 -17.26
N LYS A 205 20.57 7.01 -18.21
CA LYS A 205 20.48 7.31 -19.64
C LYS A 205 19.02 7.51 -20.06
N SER A 206 18.13 6.62 -19.63
CA SER A 206 16.69 6.72 -19.85
C SER A 206 15.95 5.80 -18.87
N GLU A 207 14.98 6.34 -18.15
CA GLU A 207 14.04 5.58 -17.32
C GLU A 207 12.81 5.08 -18.10
N HIS A 208 12.79 5.29 -19.42
CA HIS A 208 11.68 4.95 -20.33
C HIS A 208 12.03 3.83 -21.32
N GLU A 209 13.17 3.16 -21.14
CA GLU A 209 13.61 2.05 -21.99
C GLU A 209 13.64 0.73 -21.19
N PRO A 210 13.45 -0.43 -21.82
CA PRO A 210 13.62 -1.72 -21.15
C PRO A 210 15.01 -1.85 -20.55
N LEU A 211 15.10 -2.27 -19.28
CA LEU A 211 16.36 -2.66 -18.67
C LEU A 211 16.77 -4.06 -19.12
N ASP A 212 18.06 -4.31 -19.30
CA ASP A 212 18.59 -5.65 -19.60
C ASP A 212 18.21 -6.71 -18.55
N SER A 213 18.03 -6.28 -17.29
CA SER A 213 17.60 -7.14 -16.18
C SER A 213 16.07 -7.19 -15.99
N GLY A 214 15.33 -6.39 -16.76
CA GLY A 214 13.88 -6.30 -16.73
C GLY A 214 13.23 -7.34 -17.64
N ILE A 215 12.10 -7.88 -17.22
CA ILE A 215 11.28 -8.80 -18.01
C ILE A 215 9.83 -8.34 -18.04
N PRO A 216 9.09 -8.57 -19.15
CA PRO A 216 7.65 -8.38 -19.19
C PRO A 216 6.96 -9.41 -18.30
N ILE A 217 5.92 -8.97 -17.59
CA ILE A 217 5.00 -9.83 -16.85
C ILE A 217 3.79 -10.09 -17.74
N GLU A 218 3.86 -11.16 -18.52
CA GLU A 218 2.81 -11.54 -19.46
C GLU A 218 1.63 -12.23 -18.76
N LEU A 219 0.47 -11.59 -18.83
CA LEU A 219 -0.76 -12.02 -18.17
C LEU A 219 -1.87 -12.22 -19.20
N LYS A 220 -2.54 -13.37 -19.11
CA LYS A 220 -3.80 -13.58 -19.83
C LYS A 220 -4.95 -12.93 -19.09
N ALA A 221 -6.04 -12.68 -19.81
CA ALA A 221 -7.26 -12.19 -19.20
C ALA A 221 -7.67 -13.09 -18.01
N GLY A 222 -7.83 -12.47 -16.83
CA GLY A 222 -8.17 -13.15 -15.59
C GLY A 222 -6.98 -13.70 -14.80
N ASP A 223 -5.75 -13.68 -15.32
CA ASP A 223 -4.57 -13.90 -14.49
C ASP A 223 -4.40 -12.74 -13.49
N GLY A 224 -3.59 -12.94 -12.46
CA GLY A 224 -3.16 -11.89 -11.54
C GLY A 224 -1.67 -11.97 -11.28
N VAL A 225 -1.03 -10.83 -11.06
CA VAL A 225 0.29 -10.76 -10.45
C VAL A 225 0.20 -10.05 -9.12
N VAL A 226 0.76 -10.66 -8.08
CA VAL A 226 0.96 -10.04 -6.77
C VAL A 226 2.44 -9.78 -6.58
N TYR A 227 2.81 -8.60 -6.12
CA TYR A 227 4.20 -8.18 -5.97
C TYR A 227 4.44 -7.27 -4.78
N LEU A 228 5.70 -7.23 -4.34
CA LEU A 228 6.17 -6.36 -3.27
C LEU A 228 6.50 -4.98 -3.85
N ASN A 229 6.05 -3.92 -3.21
CA ASN A 229 6.19 -2.53 -3.67
C ASN A 229 7.65 -2.06 -3.83
N ALA A 230 8.57 -2.70 -3.10
CA ALA A 230 10.01 -2.47 -3.24
C ALA A 230 10.60 -3.02 -4.55
N ILE A 231 9.86 -3.80 -5.35
CA ILE A 231 10.35 -4.29 -6.64
C ILE A 231 10.50 -3.13 -7.65
N LEU A 232 11.62 -3.11 -8.37
CA LEU A 232 11.82 -2.19 -9.48
C LEU A 232 10.96 -2.66 -10.66
N HIS A 233 10.03 -1.83 -11.09
CA HIS A 233 9.03 -2.15 -12.10
C HIS A 233 8.71 -0.95 -13.00
N TRP A 234 8.00 -1.23 -14.10
CA TRP A 234 7.78 -0.26 -15.17
C TRP A 234 6.48 -0.52 -15.92
N GLY A 235 5.74 0.54 -16.24
CA GLY A 235 4.62 0.51 -17.17
C GLY A 235 5.11 0.89 -18.57
N SER A 236 5.35 -0.11 -19.41
CA SER A 236 6.13 0.01 -20.64
C SER A 236 5.45 0.74 -21.78
N ASN A 237 4.12 0.75 -21.82
CA ASN A 237 3.36 1.42 -22.87
C ASN A 237 1.92 1.67 -22.44
N TYR A 238 1.48 2.92 -22.48
CA TYR A 238 0.09 3.31 -22.27
C TYR A 238 -0.54 3.71 -23.60
N SER A 239 -0.99 2.71 -24.36
CA SER A 239 -1.63 2.89 -25.66
C SER A 239 -3.15 2.84 -25.58
N THR A 240 -3.80 3.18 -26.69
CA THR A 240 -5.26 3.09 -26.86
C THR A 240 -5.82 1.66 -26.95
N LYS A 241 -4.97 0.62 -26.92
CA LYS A 241 -5.40 -0.80 -26.88
C LYS A 241 -6.28 -1.02 -25.64
N LEU A 242 -7.45 -1.66 -25.81
CA LEU A 242 -8.39 -1.91 -24.72
C LEU A 242 -7.67 -2.63 -23.56
N ARG A 243 -7.64 -1.96 -22.41
CA ARG A 243 -7.02 -2.46 -21.19
C ARG A 243 -7.87 -2.08 -19.98
N ARG A 244 -8.10 -3.07 -19.13
CA ARG A 244 -8.76 -2.95 -17.84
C ARG A 244 -7.98 -3.81 -16.87
N THR A 245 -7.27 -3.20 -15.93
CA THR A 245 -6.47 -3.93 -14.95
C THR A 245 -6.91 -3.53 -13.57
N LEU A 246 -7.50 -4.47 -12.84
CA LEU A 246 -7.84 -4.26 -11.44
C LEU A 246 -6.53 -4.05 -10.68
N GLN A 247 -6.49 -3.00 -9.87
CA GLN A 247 -5.37 -2.70 -9.00
C GLN A 247 -5.86 -2.78 -7.56
N TYR A 248 -5.36 -3.76 -6.83
CA TYR A 248 -5.68 -3.93 -5.40
C TYR A 248 -4.42 -3.87 -4.57
N THR A 249 -4.53 -3.30 -3.40
CA THR A 249 -3.46 -3.28 -2.42
C THR A 249 -4.02 -3.70 -1.08
N TYR A 250 -3.26 -4.49 -0.35
CA TYR A 250 -3.65 -4.97 0.97
C TYR A 250 -2.55 -4.66 1.96
N ARG A 251 -2.94 -4.32 3.18
CA ARG A 251 -2.05 -4.24 4.33
C ARG A 251 -2.43 -5.28 5.38
N ALA A 252 -1.43 -5.75 6.11
CA ALA A 252 -1.61 -6.63 7.25
C ALA A 252 -1.84 -5.86 8.55
N PHE A 253 -2.45 -6.54 9.51
CA PHE A 253 -2.48 -6.17 10.92
C PHE A 253 -1.97 -7.35 11.76
N GLY A 254 -1.11 -7.07 12.74
CA GLY A 254 -0.65 -8.05 13.72
C GLY A 254 0.32 -9.12 13.20
N ASN A 255 0.91 -8.96 12.00
CA ASN A 255 1.79 -9.96 11.38
C ASN A 255 3.29 -9.75 11.67
N GLY A 256 3.62 -9.05 12.75
CA GLY A 256 5.00 -8.86 13.20
C GLY A 256 5.73 -7.66 12.59
N ILE A 257 5.09 -6.92 11.67
CA ILE A 257 5.67 -5.79 10.93
C ILE A 257 4.68 -4.61 10.85
N TYR A 258 5.18 -3.39 11.07
CA TYR A 258 4.40 -2.17 10.89
C TYR A 258 4.52 -1.71 9.43
N PRO A 259 3.41 -1.63 8.66
CA PRO A 259 3.50 -1.39 7.23
C PRO A 259 3.91 0.05 6.89
N HIS A 260 4.80 0.18 5.89
CA HIS A 260 5.13 1.47 5.28
C HIS A 260 3.89 2.14 4.65
N ALA A 261 2.97 1.34 4.09
CA ALA A 261 1.67 1.77 3.61
C ALA A 261 0.59 1.45 4.65
N HIS A 262 0.29 2.42 5.52
CA HIS A 262 -0.61 2.24 6.66
C HIS A 262 -1.97 2.95 6.51
N SER A 263 -2.07 4.01 5.72
CA SER A 263 -3.30 4.80 5.59
C SER A 263 -4.23 4.24 4.52
N PHE A 264 -5.52 4.05 4.87
CA PHE A 264 -6.55 3.73 3.89
C PHE A 264 -6.72 4.87 2.87
N VAL A 265 -6.85 4.52 1.59
CA VAL A 265 -7.13 5.49 0.51
C VAL A 265 -8.63 5.82 0.47
N TRP A 266 -9.48 4.84 0.79
CA TRP A 266 -10.92 5.01 0.92
C TRP A 266 -11.29 5.72 2.22
N GLN A 267 -12.47 6.34 2.25
CA GLN A 267 -12.98 7.10 3.39
C GLN A 267 -14.18 6.37 4.04
N PRO A 268 -14.48 6.60 5.33
CA PRO A 268 -15.57 5.91 6.04
C PRO A 268 -16.95 6.02 5.36
N GLU A 269 -17.23 7.09 4.62
CA GLU A 269 -18.47 7.31 3.86
C GLU A 269 -18.65 6.30 2.70
N LEU A 270 -17.64 5.49 2.41
CA LEU A 270 -17.78 4.29 1.60
C LEU A 270 -18.81 3.31 2.19
N ILE A 271 -18.82 3.14 3.51
CA ILE A 271 -19.64 2.14 4.20
C ILE A 271 -21.13 2.36 3.90
N ASP A 272 -21.57 3.62 3.86
CA ASP A 272 -22.95 4.02 3.59
C ASP A 272 -23.46 3.59 2.20
N ARG A 273 -22.54 3.31 1.26
CA ARG A 273 -22.86 2.93 -0.12
C ARG A 273 -22.71 1.44 -0.40
N LEU A 274 -22.23 0.68 0.60
CA LEU A 274 -22.01 -0.75 0.48
C LEU A 274 -23.18 -1.56 1.04
N PRO A 275 -23.44 -2.77 0.51
CA PRO A 275 -24.27 -3.75 1.19
C PRO A 275 -23.76 -4.03 2.61
N ALA A 276 -24.68 -4.27 3.55
CA ALA A 276 -24.37 -4.40 4.98
C ALA A 276 -23.24 -5.41 5.30
N HIS A 277 -23.18 -6.53 4.58
CA HIS A 277 -22.16 -7.56 4.81
C HIS A 277 -20.74 -7.11 4.42
N LEU A 278 -20.61 -6.21 3.44
CA LEU A 278 -19.34 -5.54 3.12
C LEU A 278 -19.07 -4.41 4.10
N GLY A 279 -20.09 -3.60 4.44
CA GLY A 279 -19.98 -2.52 5.42
C GLY A 279 -19.35 -2.99 6.74
N ILE A 280 -19.82 -4.12 7.29
CA ILE A 280 -19.27 -4.74 8.51
C ILE A 280 -17.76 -5.04 8.40
N LYS A 281 -17.27 -5.44 7.22
CA LYS A 281 -15.83 -5.69 7.02
C LYS A 281 -15.03 -4.38 7.07
N PHE A 282 -15.53 -3.33 6.41
CA PHE A 282 -14.86 -2.03 6.41
C PHE A 282 -14.89 -1.36 7.79
N GLU A 283 -16.00 -1.48 8.54
CA GLU A 283 -16.07 -1.06 9.94
C GLU A 283 -15.02 -1.77 10.79
N HIS A 284 -14.88 -3.10 10.65
CA HIS A 284 -13.84 -3.86 11.34
C HIS A 284 -12.43 -3.35 11.02
N PHE A 285 -12.14 -2.99 9.76
CA PHE A 285 -10.83 -2.42 9.41
C PHE A 285 -10.58 -1.05 10.04
N LEU A 286 -11.62 -0.22 10.17
CA LEU A 286 -11.52 1.03 10.93
C LEU A 286 -11.28 0.76 12.42
N ASP A 287 -11.85 -0.30 12.99
CA ASP A 287 -11.62 -0.69 14.39
C ASP A 287 -10.17 -1.11 14.63
N LEU A 288 -9.61 -1.92 13.72
CA LEU A 288 -8.20 -2.32 13.74
C LEU A 288 -7.27 -1.10 13.64
N GLU A 289 -7.54 -0.18 12.69
CA GLU A 289 -6.77 1.05 12.57
C GLU A 289 -6.85 1.90 13.84
N ARG A 290 -8.05 2.07 14.43
CA ARG A 290 -8.19 2.83 15.70
C ARG A 290 -7.35 2.23 16.82
N GLY A 291 -7.27 0.90 16.92
CA GLY A 291 -6.40 0.20 17.86
C GLY A 291 -4.91 0.47 17.63
N GLU A 292 -4.45 0.35 16.39
CA GLU A 292 -3.07 0.65 16.01
C GLU A 292 -2.71 2.13 16.29
N LEU A 293 -3.60 3.07 15.95
CA LEU A 293 -3.39 4.49 16.24
C LEU A 293 -3.34 4.78 17.74
N ALA A 294 -4.11 4.06 18.57
CA ALA A 294 -4.01 4.20 20.03
C ALA A 294 -2.65 3.71 20.56
N LEU A 295 -2.09 2.65 19.97
CA LEU A 295 -0.75 2.18 20.29
C LEU A 295 0.34 3.19 19.85
N ILE A 296 0.24 3.72 18.63
CA ILE A 296 1.16 4.77 18.15
C ILE A 296 1.07 6.02 19.06
N GLU A 297 -0.13 6.39 19.49
CA GLU A 297 -0.30 7.51 20.41
C GLU A 297 0.42 7.28 21.73
N ARG A 298 0.30 6.08 22.32
CA ARG A 298 1.05 5.69 23.52
C ARG A 298 2.56 5.82 23.32
N ILE A 299 3.07 5.33 22.19
CA ILE A 299 4.50 5.41 21.85
C ILE A 299 4.95 6.88 21.79
N PHE A 300 4.20 7.73 21.08
CA PHE A 300 4.52 9.16 20.99
C PHE A 300 4.43 9.88 22.33
N ARG A 301 3.44 9.55 23.18
CA ARG A 301 3.36 10.09 24.55
C ARG A 301 4.56 9.66 25.40
N ALA A 302 5.04 8.42 25.25
CA ALA A 302 6.24 7.96 25.93
C ALA A 302 7.49 8.74 25.48
N ILE A 303 7.65 8.96 24.17
CA ILE A 303 8.75 9.77 23.60
C ILE A 303 8.70 11.22 24.11
N ILE A 304 7.52 11.85 24.13
CA ILE A 304 7.32 13.20 24.68
C ILE A 304 7.72 13.24 26.17
N GLY A 305 7.26 12.24 26.93
CA GLY A 305 7.48 12.11 28.37
C GLY A 305 8.84 11.58 28.80
N LEU A 306 9.75 11.30 27.85
CA LEU A 306 11.06 10.68 28.10
C LEU A 306 10.97 9.30 28.79
N ASP A 307 9.87 8.59 28.57
CA ASP A 307 9.64 7.24 29.10
C ASP A 307 10.24 6.20 28.14
N GLU A 308 11.52 5.88 28.35
CA GLU A 308 12.22 4.86 27.58
C GLU A 308 11.53 3.48 27.66
N GLY A 309 11.06 3.10 28.85
CA GLY A 309 10.41 1.81 29.07
C GLY A 309 9.13 1.67 28.25
N GLY A 310 8.25 2.68 28.35
CA GLY A 310 7.02 2.74 27.57
C GLY A 310 7.25 2.81 26.06
N PHE A 311 8.28 3.56 25.62
CA PHE A 311 8.67 3.63 24.22
C PHE A 311 9.12 2.26 23.68
N ARG A 312 10.07 1.60 24.35
CA ARG A 312 10.60 0.30 23.90
C ARG A 312 9.53 -0.78 23.91
N GLN A 313 8.68 -0.80 24.94
CA GLN A 313 7.54 -1.72 25.01
C GLN A 313 6.57 -1.47 23.86
N GLY A 314 6.18 -0.22 23.63
CA GLY A 314 5.25 0.12 22.56
C GLY A 314 5.82 -0.16 21.17
N LEU A 315 7.12 0.11 20.93
CA LEU A 315 7.79 -0.22 19.68
C LEU A 315 7.83 -1.74 19.43
N ALA A 316 8.08 -2.53 20.47
CA ALA A 316 8.05 -4.00 20.38
C ALA A 316 6.63 -4.55 20.18
N GLU A 317 5.60 -3.86 20.69
CA GLU A 317 4.19 -4.22 20.49
C GLU A 317 3.73 -3.86 19.07
N LEU A 318 4.14 -2.69 18.54
CA LEU A 318 3.81 -2.24 17.19
C LEU A 318 4.57 -3.04 16.12
N HIS A 319 5.82 -3.39 16.41
CA HIS A 319 6.70 -4.16 15.53
C HIS A 319 7.37 -5.32 16.30
N PRO A 320 6.65 -6.46 16.46
CA PRO A 320 7.18 -7.63 17.16
C PRO A 320 8.49 -8.16 16.58
N GLY A 321 8.64 -8.19 15.26
CA GLY A 321 9.88 -8.59 14.58
C GLY A 321 11.04 -7.70 15.00
N VAL A 322 12.11 -8.27 15.54
CA VAL A 322 13.24 -7.50 16.09
C VAL A 322 14.04 -6.85 14.95
N GLU A 323 14.35 -7.65 13.93
CA GLU A 323 14.93 -7.21 12.67
C GLU A 323 13.88 -6.36 11.93
N GLY A 324 14.04 -5.03 11.93
CA GLY A 324 13.06 -4.09 11.36
C GLY A 324 12.54 -3.01 12.32
N ARG A 325 12.78 -3.12 13.63
CA ARG A 325 12.34 -2.07 14.59
C ARG A 325 12.94 -0.70 14.31
N MET A 326 14.16 -0.64 13.78
CA MET A 326 14.75 0.62 13.36
C MET A 326 13.99 1.23 12.18
N THR A 327 13.54 0.42 11.22
CA THR A 327 12.66 0.85 10.12
C THR A 327 11.31 1.31 10.64
N CYS A 328 10.71 0.60 11.60
CA CYS A 328 9.51 1.06 12.29
C CYS A 328 9.71 2.45 12.92
N LEU A 329 10.86 2.68 13.58
CA LEU A 329 11.18 3.97 14.18
C LEU A 329 11.34 5.08 13.13
N VAL A 330 11.93 4.78 11.97
CA VAL A 330 11.98 5.70 10.83
C VAL A 330 10.56 6.08 10.37
N LEU A 331 9.67 5.09 10.20
CA LEU A 331 8.28 5.35 9.81
C LEU A 331 7.52 6.19 10.85
N LEU A 332 7.75 5.95 12.14
CA LEU A 332 7.21 6.75 13.24
C LEU A 332 7.74 8.20 13.19
N SER A 333 9.03 8.40 12.86
CA SER A 333 9.61 9.73 12.65
C SER A 333 8.93 10.49 11.51
N LYS A 334 8.69 9.83 10.37
CA LYS A 334 7.97 10.44 9.23
C LYS A 334 6.53 10.79 9.59
N ARG A 335 5.87 9.94 10.37
CA ARG A 335 4.52 10.23 10.87
C ARG A 335 4.51 11.40 11.84
N ALA A 336 5.47 11.49 12.77
CA ALA A 336 5.61 12.65 13.66
C ALA A 336 5.82 13.96 12.88
N LYS A 337 6.64 13.93 11.82
CA LYS A 337 6.81 15.05 10.89
C LYS A 337 5.48 15.46 10.24
N ASN A 338 4.69 14.50 9.77
CA ASN A 338 3.40 14.76 9.15
C ASN A 338 2.40 15.34 10.14
N ILE A 339 2.31 14.79 11.36
CA ILE A 339 1.45 15.32 12.43
C ILE A 339 1.74 16.81 12.70
N ARG A 340 3.02 17.20 12.68
CA ARG A 340 3.42 18.59 12.87
C ARG A 340 2.96 19.51 11.73
N HIS A 341 3.09 19.07 10.47
CA HIS A 341 2.90 19.94 9.30
C HIS A 341 1.51 19.83 8.64
N HIS A 342 0.79 18.74 8.87
CA HIS A 342 -0.46 18.40 8.22
C HIS A 342 -1.56 18.22 9.27
N PRO A 343 -2.35 19.26 9.56
CA PRO A 343 -3.41 19.19 10.57
C PRO A 343 -4.53 18.18 10.22
N ARG A 344 -4.59 17.71 8.96
CA ARG A 344 -5.52 16.66 8.51
C ARG A 344 -4.97 15.24 8.61
N GLU A 345 -3.71 15.07 9.00
CA GLU A 345 -3.14 13.75 9.27
C GLU A 345 -3.93 13.07 10.40
N PRO A 346 -4.35 11.80 10.23
CA PRO A 346 -4.98 11.06 11.31
C PRO A 346 -4.08 11.06 12.54
N MET A 347 -4.65 11.45 13.70
CA MET A 347 -4.01 11.69 15.01
C MET A 347 -3.57 13.12 15.30
N SER A 348 -3.54 14.05 14.33
CA SER A 348 -3.10 15.44 14.60
C SER A 348 -3.88 16.13 15.72
N ASP A 349 -5.17 15.82 15.86
CA ASP A 349 -6.04 16.37 16.90
C ASP A 349 -5.89 15.70 18.28
N ARG A 350 -5.10 14.63 18.38
CA ARG A 350 -4.80 13.94 19.65
C ARG A 350 -3.66 14.58 20.43
N PHE A 351 -2.96 15.53 19.82
CA PHE A 351 -1.83 16.26 20.39
C PHE A 351 -2.06 17.76 20.26
N THR A 352 -1.80 18.50 21.34
CA THR A 352 -1.73 19.96 21.32
C THR A 352 -0.59 20.45 20.40
N GLU A 353 -0.65 21.70 19.97
CA GLU A 353 0.42 22.29 19.14
C GLU A 353 1.81 22.16 19.79
N SER A 354 1.90 22.41 21.10
CA SER A 354 3.15 22.25 21.86
C SER A 354 3.62 20.80 21.94
N GLU A 355 2.70 19.83 22.10
CA GLU A 355 3.05 18.40 22.04
C GLU A 355 3.54 17.98 20.65
N ARG A 356 2.94 18.49 19.57
CA ARG A 356 3.38 18.20 18.20
C ARG A 356 4.78 18.73 17.92
N GLU A 357 5.07 19.96 18.35
CA GLU A 357 6.40 20.54 18.21
C GLU A 357 7.43 19.77 19.07
N LEU A 358 7.09 19.46 20.31
CA LEU A 358 7.98 18.71 21.21
C LEU A 358 8.24 17.28 20.68
N LEU A 359 7.21 16.59 20.20
CA LEU A 359 7.36 15.27 19.57
C LEU A 359 8.32 15.34 18.40
N TRP A 360 8.17 16.33 17.52
CA TRP A 360 9.08 16.52 16.40
C TRP A 360 10.51 16.83 16.85
N GLN A 361 10.70 17.67 17.88
CA GLN A 361 12.02 17.94 18.46
C GLN A 361 12.73 16.68 18.95
N ARG A 362 11.99 15.70 19.49
CA ARG A 362 12.56 14.40 19.88
C ARG A 362 13.07 13.58 18.69
N PHE A 363 12.47 13.76 17.52
CA PHE A 363 12.85 13.05 16.30
C PHE A 363 13.93 13.73 15.46
N LEU A 364 14.35 14.96 15.80
CA LEU A 364 15.31 15.72 14.98
C LEU A 364 16.63 14.97 14.75
N SER A 365 17.22 14.38 15.79
CA SER A 365 18.49 13.66 15.66
C SER A 365 18.40 12.49 14.67
N LEU A 366 17.31 11.72 14.74
CA LEU A 366 17.04 10.64 13.78
C LEU A 366 16.77 11.19 12.37
N ASP A 367 15.91 12.21 12.23
CA ASP A 367 15.60 12.75 10.91
C ASP A 367 16.83 13.38 10.23
N SER A 368 17.73 14.00 11.01
CA SER A 368 19.03 14.47 10.54
C SER A 368 19.96 13.33 10.13
N ALA A 369 20.00 12.23 10.89
CA ALA A 369 20.80 11.06 10.53
C ALA A 369 20.33 10.41 9.21
N LEU A 370 19.05 10.55 8.87
CA LEU A 370 18.48 10.06 7.60
C LEU A 370 18.76 10.97 6.40
N GLN A 371 19.54 12.03 6.57
CA GLN A 371 19.80 13.04 5.54
C GLN A 371 21.29 13.18 5.24
N THR A 372 21.59 13.62 4.02
CA THR A 372 22.93 14.02 3.57
C THR A 372 22.97 15.52 3.32
N ASP A 373 24.16 16.12 3.42
CA ASP A 373 24.36 17.56 3.20
C ASP A 373 23.98 18.04 1.80
N SER A 374 24.02 17.15 0.80
CA SER A 374 23.72 17.47 -0.60
C SER A 374 22.50 16.69 -1.08
N PRO A 375 21.44 17.36 -1.58
CA PRO A 375 20.29 16.67 -2.14
C PRO A 375 20.67 15.71 -3.27
N GLN A 376 20.06 14.53 -3.26
CA GLN A 376 20.32 13.44 -4.18
C GLN A 376 19.07 13.11 -4.99
N LEU A 377 19.27 12.65 -6.22
CA LEU A 377 18.23 12.04 -7.03
C LEU A 377 18.76 10.70 -7.53
N VAL A 378 18.21 9.61 -6.98
CA VAL A 378 18.62 8.24 -7.35
C VAL A 378 17.59 7.66 -8.33
N PRO A 379 18.02 7.18 -9.51
CA PRO A 379 17.10 6.59 -10.48
C PRO A 379 16.39 5.34 -9.93
N GLY A 380 15.18 5.07 -10.43
CA GLY A 380 14.41 3.89 -10.02
C GLY A 380 13.62 4.07 -8.71
N PHE A 381 13.40 5.31 -8.26
CA PHE A 381 12.55 5.67 -7.12
C PHE A 381 11.42 6.61 -7.57
N GLN A 382 10.35 6.73 -6.79
CA GLN A 382 9.25 7.66 -7.07
C GLN A 382 9.55 9.12 -6.71
N ASN A 383 10.77 9.44 -6.29
CA ASN A 383 11.22 10.80 -6.10
C ASN A 383 11.30 11.53 -7.44
N LYS A 384 10.61 12.66 -7.57
CA LYS A 384 10.64 13.50 -8.78
C LYS A 384 11.63 14.66 -8.71
N GLU A 385 12.09 14.97 -7.50
CA GLU A 385 12.99 16.09 -7.22
C GLU A 385 14.12 15.62 -6.32
N PRO A 386 15.30 16.25 -6.41
CA PRO A 386 16.40 15.99 -5.49
C PRO A 386 15.95 16.18 -4.03
N THR A 387 16.40 15.29 -3.15
CA THR A 387 16.03 15.30 -1.74
C THR A 387 17.25 15.03 -0.85
N PRO A 388 17.35 15.62 0.34
CA PRO A 388 18.45 15.30 1.25
C PRO A 388 18.34 13.89 1.84
N TYR A 389 17.19 13.22 1.75
CA TYR A 389 16.98 11.92 2.37
C TYR A 389 17.75 10.79 1.68
N ILE A 390 18.44 9.99 2.48
CA ILE A 390 19.21 8.83 2.05
C ILE A 390 18.29 7.78 1.42
N PHE A 391 18.70 7.24 0.26
CA PHE A 391 17.89 6.30 -0.52
C PHE A 391 18.15 4.83 -0.19
N ASN A 392 19.40 4.45 0.05
CA ASN A 392 19.82 3.05 0.09
C ASN A 392 20.15 2.60 1.50
N GLU A 393 21.23 3.14 2.08
CA GLU A 393 21.82 2.64 3.32
C GLU A 393 21.16 3.27 4.55
N MET A 394 20.94 2.46 5.58
CA MET A 394 20.55 2.95 6.90
C MET A 394 21.73 3.72 7.52
N PRO A 395 21.47 4.81 8.25
CA PRO A 395 22.53 5.51 8.95
C PRO A 395 23.13 4.63 10.06
N ALA A 396 24.37 4.92 10.44
CA ALA A 396 24.97 4.41 11.67
C ALA A 396 24.32 5.11 12.88
N PHE A 397 23.06 4.78 13.14
CA PHE A 397 22.20 5.34 14.18
C PHE A 397 21.18 4.27 14.57
N ASP A 398 21.11 3.92 15.85
CA ASP A 398 20.21 2.89 16.34
C ASP A 398 19.13 3.41 17.32
N ILE A 399 18.41 2.47 17.95
CA ILE A 399 17.34 2.79 18.91
C ILE A 399 17.92 3.38 20.20
N ASP A 400 19.10 2.95 20.63
CA ASP A 400 19.74 3.44 21.84
C ASP A 400 20.26 4.87 21.62
N ASP A 401 20.81 5.15 20.44
CA ASP A 401 21.16 6.51 20.00
C ASP A 401 19.94 7.44 20.01
N PHE A 402 18.78 6.96 19.51
CA PHE A 402 17.52 7.72 19.55
C PHE A 402 17.11 8.10 20.97
N VAL A 403 17.13 7.15 21.89
CA VAL A 403 16.75 7.40 23.28
C VAL A 403 17.76 8.34 23.96
N ALA A 404 19.06 8.15 23.72
CA ALA A 404 20.10 9.01 24.26
C ALA A 404 19.99 10.46 23.74
N SER A 405 19.49 10.65 22.51
CA SER A 405 19.35 11.98 21.90
C SER A 405 18.28 12.84 22.58
N TRP A 406 17.28 12.24 23.23
CA TRP A 406 16.19 13.00 23.85
C TRP A 406 16.68 13.98 24.93
N ASN A 407 17.78 13.65 25.61
CA ASN A 407 18.38 14.49 26.66
C ASN A 407 19.16 15.70 26.12
N HIS A 408 19.49 15.70 24.83
CA HIS A 408 20.29 16.73 24.18
C HIS A 408 19.45 17.81 23.48
N SER A 409 18.15 17.56 23.27
CA SER A 409 17.22 18.47 22.58
C SER A 409 16.59 19.54 23.49
N ARG A 410 17.31 20.07 24.50
CA ARG A 410 16.79 21.12 25.41
C ARG A 410 17.09 22.53 24.94
#